data_AF-A0A2V7H828-F1
#
_entry.id   AF-A0A2V7H828-F1
#
_cell.length_a   1.000
_cell.length_b   1.000
_cell.length_c   1.000
_cell.angle_alpha   90.00
_cell.angle_beta   90.00
_cell.angle_gamma   90.00
#
_symmetry.space_group_name_H-M   'P 1'
#
loop_
_entity.id
_entity.type
_entity.pdbx_description
1 polymer ?
#
loop_
_entity_poly.entity_id
_entity_poly.type
_entity_poly.pdbx_seq_one_letter_code
_entity_poly.pdbx_strand_id
1 'polypeptide(L)' 'MTDLRLTQRELDIMSVLWELGEATVYEVRDRIDPDLAYTSVSSMIRMLEIKGYVSHRRGEG' A
#
# COMPACT_ATOMS: atom_id res chain seq x y z
N MET A 1 21.42 1.18 -0.85
CA MET A 1 21.04 0.07 -1.75
C MET A 1 19.63 -0.30 -1.40
N THR A 2 18.65 0.16 -2.17
CA THR A 2 17.24 -0.14 -1.91
C THR A 2 17.00 -1.59 -2.30
N ASP A 3 16.72 -2.44 -1.32
CA ASP A 3 16.31 -3.81 -1.59
C ASP A 3 14.95 -3.75 -2.32
N LEU A 4 14.96 -4.15 -3.59
CA LEU A 4 13.79 -4.12 -4.46
C LEU A 4 12.79 -5.25 -4.17
N ARG A 5 13.02 -6.07 -3.14
CA ARG A 5 12.15 -7.20 -2.85
C ARG A 5 10.91 -6.73 -2.11
N LEU A 6 9.77 -7.22 -2.58
CA LEU A 6 8.48 -7.04 -1.92
C LEU A 6 8.20 -8.27 -1.07
N THR A 7 7.82 -8.04 0.18
CA THR A 7 7.22 -9.06 1.03
C THR A 7 5.85 -9.46 0.50
N GLN A 8 5.29 -10.59 0.96
CA GLN A 8 3.93 -10.99 0.57
C GLN A 8 2.90 -9.89 0.85
N ARG A 9 2.93 -9.29 2.04
CA ARG A 9 2.00 -8.20 2.40
C ARG A 9 2.16 -6.97 1.50
N GLU A 10 3.38 -6.63 1.10
CA GLU A 10 3.62 -5.54 0.15
C GLU A 10 3.12 -5.88 -1.26
N LEU A 11 3.23 -7.15 -1.69
CA LEU A 11 2.66 -7.63 -2.95
C LEU A 11 1.14 -7.61 -2.94
N ASP A 12 0.50 -7.93 -1.80
CA ASP A 12 -0.95 -7.83 -1.65
C ASP A 12 -1.42 -6.38 -1.84
N ILE A 13 -0.70 -5.42 -1.24
CA ILE A 13 -0.97 -3.98 -1.42
C ILE A 13 -0.81 -3.57 -2.88
N MET A 14 0.28 -3.99 -3.54
CA MET A 14 0.51 -3.67 -4.94
C MET A 14 -0.58 -4.26 -5.85
N SER A 15 -1.05 -5.48 -5.55
CA SER A 15 -2.13 -6.13 -6.29
C SER A 15 -3.41 -5.31 -6.22
N VAL A 16 -3.81 -4.87 -5.01
CA VAL A 16 -4.97 -3.99 -4.83
C VAL A 16 -4.81 -2.67 -5.60
N LEU A 17 -3.63 -2.05 -5.54
CA LEU A 17 -3.38 -0.78 -6.24
C LEU A 17 -3.38 -0.94 -7.76
N TRP A 18 -2.89 -2.06 -8.30
CA TRP A 18 -2.95 -2.34 -9.74
C TRP A 18 -4.37 -2.61 -10.22
N GLU A 19 -5.19 -3.26 -9.42
CA GLU A 19 -6.61 -3.51 -9.76
C GLU A 19 -7.44 -2.22 -9.75
N LEU A 20 -7.19 -1.33 -8.79
CA LEU A 20 -8.01 -0.11 -8.59
C LEU A 20 -7.44 1.13 -9.27
N GLY A 21 -6.16 1.11 -9.66
CA GLY A 21 -5.40 2.28 -10.13
C GLY A 21 -5.00 3.24 -9.01
N GLU A 22 -5.89 3.47 -8.04
CA GLU A 22 -5.64 4.20 -6.81
C GLU A 22 -6.52 3.67 -5.67
N ALA A 23 -6.03 3.80 -4.44
CA ALA A 23 -6.81 3.41 -3.26
C ALA A 23 -6.34 4.17 -2.03
N THR A 24 -7.27 4.41 -1.12
CA THR A 24 -6.97 4.88 0.23
C THR A 24 -6.41 3.75 1.09
N VAL A 25 -5.70 4.10 2.18
CA VAL A 25 -5.19 3.12 3.15
C VAL A 25 -6.33 2.27 3.73
N TYR A 26 -7.53 2.86 3.91
CA TYR A 26 -8.71 2.15 4.37
C TYR A 26 -9.18 1.08 3.37
N GLU A 27 -9.28 1.42 2.07
CA GLU A 27 -9.69 0.48 1.03
C GLU A 27 -8.68 -0.65 0.83
N VAL A 28 -7.38 -0.34 0.92
CA VAL A 28 -6.31 -1.34 0.86
C VAL A 28 -6.43 -2.30 2.04
N ARG A 29 -6.62 -1.78 3.26
CA ARG A 29 -6.85 -2.62 4.45
C ARG A 29 -8.05 -3.53 4.26
N ASP A 30 -9.20 -2.98 3.87
CA ASP A 30 -10.45 -3.72 3.75
C ASP A 30 -10.36 -4.87 2.73
N ARG A 31 -9.60 -4.69 1.65
CA ARG A 31 -9.39 -5.72 0.63
C ARG A 31 -8.36 -6.78 1.01
N ILE A 32 -7.31 -6.40 1.72
CA ILE A 32 -6.27 -7.35 2.13
C ILE A 32 -6.73 -8.16 3.33
N ASP A 33 -7.09 -7.45 4.40
CA ASP A 33 -7.36 -8.03 5.72
C ASP A 33 -7.97 -6.93 6.62
N PRO A 34 -9.31 -6.90 6.80
CA PRO A 34 -9.97 -5.86 7.57
C PRO A 34 -9.60 -5.86 9.06
N ASP A 35 -9.05 -6.97 9.57
CA ASP A 35 -8.58 -7.10 10.96
C ASP A 35 -7.18 -6.50 11.17
N LEU A 36 -6.47 -6.13 10.09
CA LEU A 36 -5.20 -5.43 10.21
C LEU A 36 -5.37 -4.05 10.83
N ALA A 37 -4.40 -3.69 11.67
CA ALA A 37 -4.25 -2.31 12.12
C ALA A 37 -3.98 -1.39 10.91
N TYR A 38 -4.71 -0.27 10.85
CA TYR A 38 -4.52 0.79 9.85
C TYR A 38 -3.04 1.24 9.75
N THR A 39 -2.38 1.38 10.90
CA THR A 39 -0.97 1.80 10.99
C THR A 39 -0.01 0.80 10.36
N SER A 40 -0.33 -0.49 10.37
CA SER A 40 0.46 -1.53 9.68
C SER A 40 0.39 -1.34 8.17
N VAL A 41 -0.81 -1.19 7.61
CA VAL A 41 -1.01 -0.93 6.18
C VAL A 41 -0.36 0.38 5.77
N SER A 42 -0.54 1.45 6.57
CA SER A 42 0.11 2.74 6.33
C SER A 42 1.64 2.65 6.34
N SER A 43 2.22 1.86 7.25
CA SER A 43 3.67 1.66 7.31
C SER A 43 4.19 0.89 6.10
N MET A 44 3.46 -0.11 5.63
CA MET A 44 3.81 -0.86 4.41
C MET A 44 3.70 0.01 3.16
N ILE A 45 2.65 0.82 3.03
CA ILE A 45 2.51 1.79 1.93
C ILE A 45 3.68 2.79 1.95
N ARG A 46 4.07 3.28 3.13
CA ARG A 46 5.24 4.16 3.28
C ARG A 46 6.54 3.47 2.86
N MET A 47 6.68 2.17 3.14
CA MET A 47 7.84 1.38 2.70
C MET A 47 7.87 1.26 1.16
N LEU A 48 6.72 0.98 0.54
CA LEU A 48 6.56 0.95 -0.91
C LEU A 48 6.89 2.31 -1.55
N GLU A 49 6.53 3.41 -0.89
CA GLU A 49 6.84 4.77 -1.34
C GLU A 49 8.35 5.05 -1.26
N ILE A 50 9.01 4.69 -0.16
CA ILE A 50 10.46 4.79 -0.01
C ILE A 50 11.19 3.94 -1.08
N LYS A 51 10.63 2.78 -1.42
CA LYS A 51 11.12 1.92 -2.49
C LYS A 51 10.83 2.47 -3.90
N GLY A 52 9.96 3.45 -4.03
CA GLY A 52 9.59 4.10 -5.30
C GLY A 52 8.49 3.38 -6.09
N TYR A 53 7.75 2.46 -5.48
CA TYR A 53 6.68 1.70 -6.14
C TYR A 53 5.33 2.42 -6.15
N VAL A 54 5.08 3.27 -5.15
CA VAL A 54 3.82 4.01 -4.99
C VAL A 54 4.14 5.46 -4.64
N SER A 55 3.17 6.35 -4.84
CA SER A 55 3.27 7.74 -4.40
C SER A 55 1.94 8.16 -3.77
N HIS A 56 2.01 8.97 -2.72
CA HIS A 56 0.81 9.51 -2.11
C HIS A 56 0.32 10.75 -2.87
N ARG A 57 -0.95 10.75 -3.26
CA ARG A 57 -1.64 11.94 -3.74
C ARG A 57 -2.59 12.41 -2.66
N ARG A 58 -2.46 13.67 -2.22
CA ARG A 58 -3.55 14.30 -1.47
C ARG A 58 -4.69 14.49 -2.45
N GLY A 59 -5.83 13.85 -2.20
CA GLY A 59 -7.05 14.12 -2.93
C GLY A 59 -7.39 15.60 -2.77
N GLU A 60 -7.43 16.34 -3.87
CA GLU A 60 -8.18 17.58 -3.93
C GLU A 60 -9.64 17.17 -4.15
N GLY A 61 -10.41 17.00 -3.07
CA GLY A 61 -11.81 16.57 -3.10
C GLY A 61 -12.33 16.16 -1.75
#